data_AF-A0A7K6UQI6-F1
#
_entry.id   AF-A0A7K6UQI6-F1
#
_cell.length_a   1.000
_cell.length_b   1.000
_cell.length_c   1.000
_cell.angle_alpha   90.00
_cell.angle_beta   90.00
_cell.angle_gamma   90.00
#
_symmetry.space_group_name_H-M   'P 1'
#
loop_
_entity.id
_entity.type
_entity.pdbx_description
1 polymer ?
#
loop_
_entity_poly.entity_id
_entity_poly.type
_entity_poly.pdbx_seq_one_letter_code
_entity_poly.pdbx_strand_id
1 'polypeptide(L)'
;TGLGPLDLTVCVLGSPTALLPVLLEGGTRCPGAMVLCLSPSWASRVPSETSPGAWTLLLSRGVSFGVGGHSTLETFEPPRRANYVTGTLAPGATESGWVGELTRDLDCPTGGSVPLARRLEDVLVTRWVLAACAGIPVPPTLAFVLGPRGDLPGEPVAPGVRVVRLEDPQGQEGLVQEE
;
A
#
# COMPACT_ATOMS: atom_id res chain seq x y z
N THR A 1 -23.59 -15.58 -10.01
CA THR A 1 -23.10 -16.90 -9.59
C THR A 1 -22.30 -16.70 -8.31
N GLY A 2 -22.90 -17.04 -7.17
CA GLY A 2 -22.32 -16.74 -5.86
C GLY A 2 -21.14 -17.67 -5.57
N LEU A 3 -19.99 -17.08 -5.21
CA LEU A 3 -18.85 -17.81 -4.68
C LEU A 3 -19.28 -18.49 -3.37
N GLY A 4 -19.11 -19.81 -3.29
CA GLY A 4 -19.34 -20.56 -2.07
C GLY A 4 -18.32 -20.18 -0.99
N PRO A 5 -18.58 -20.49 0.30
CA PRO A 5 -17.71 -20.16 1.43
C PRO A 5 -16.31 -20.82 1.41
N LEU A 6 -15.91 -21.51 0.34
CA LEU A 6 -14.65 -22.23 0.20
C LEU A 6 -13.69 -21.61 -0.84
N ASP A 7 -14.13 -20.65 -1.66
CA ASP A 7 -13.32 -20.09 -2.76
C ASP A 7 -12.75 -18.70 -2.47
N LEU A 8 -12.92 -18.19 -1.23
CA LEU A 8 -12.40 -16.90 -0.84
C LEU A 8 -11.12 -17.06 -0.01
N THR A 9 -10.05 -16.42 -0.47
CA THR A 9 -8.78 -16.33 0.25
C THR A 9 -8.39 -14.86 0.38
N VAL A 10 -8.35 -14.37 1.61
CA VAL A 10 -7.83 -13.05 1.96
C VAL A 10 -6.39 -13.24 2.43
N CYS A 11 -5.45 -12.88 1.57
CA CYS A 11 -4.03 -13.00 1.86
C CYS A 11 -3.52 -11.73 2.54
N VAL A 12 -2.92 -11.89 3.72
CA VAL A 12 -2.18 -10.84 4.40
C VAL A 12 -0.69 -11.13 4.26
N LEU A 13 0.05 -10.22 3.61
CA LEU A 13 1.48 -10.33 3.37
C LEU A 13 2.27 -9.55 4.43
N GLY A 14 3.34 -10.16 4.94
CA GLY A 14 4.30 -9.49 5.82
C GLY A 14 4.05 -9.74 7.31
N SER A 15 4.45 -8.78 8.14
CA SER A 15 4.34 -8.93 9.60
C SER A 15 2.88 -8.86 10.05
N PRO A 16 2.42 -9.75 10.95
CA PRO A 16 1.05 -9.73 11.42
C PRO A 16 0.76 -8.53 12.34
N THR A 17 1.75 -7.85 12.92
CA THR A 17 1.54 -6.94 14.06
C THR A 17 0.45 -5.90 13.84
N ALA A 18 0.44 -5.21 12.69
CA ALA A 18 -0.55 -4.17 12.41
C ALA A 18 -1.92 -4.72 11.98
N LEU A 19 -1.98 -5.98 11.53
CA LEU A 19 -3.17 -6.59 10.93
C LEU A 19 -3.69 -7.81 11.72
N LEU A 20 -3.09 -8.13 12.87
CA LEU A 20 -3.48 -9.26 13.71
C LEU A 20 -4.93 -9.16 14.18
N PRO A 21 -5.46 -8.00 14.61
CA PRO A 21 -6.88 -7.87 14.94
C PRO A 21 -7.79 -8.20 13.74
N VAL A 22 -7.39 -7.79 12.54
CA VAL A 22 -8.12 -8.07 11.30
C VAL A 22 -8.09 -9.57 10.97
N LEU A 23 -6.95 -10.22 11.14
CA LEU A 23 -6.80 -11.67 10.94
C LEU A 23 -7.67 -12.48 11.91
N LEU A 24 -7.71 -12.10 13.20
CA LEU A 24 -8.49 -12.79 14.23
C LEU A 24 -9.99 -12.60 14.06
N GLU A 25 -10.45 -11.38 13.82
CA GLU A 25 -11.87 -11.10 13.57
C GLU A 25 -12.29 -11.75 12.25
N GLY A 26 -11.48 -11.61 11.20
CA GLY A 26 -11.73 -12.24 9.90
C GLY A 26 -11.79 -13.77 9.99
N GLY A 27 -10.90 -14.41 10.76
CA GLY A 27 -10.92 -15.86 11.00
C GLY A 27 -12.12 -16.32 11.82
N THR A 28 -12.70 -15.44 12.64
CA THR A 28 -13.95 -15.70 13.36
C THR A 28 -15.17 -15.61 12.43
N ARG A 29 -15.17 -14.64 11.51
CA ARG A 29 -16.27 -14.43 10.53
C ARG A 29 -16.25 -15.45 9.40
N CYS A 30 -15.06 -15.74 8.89
CA CYS A 30 -14.81 -16.59 7.73
C CYS A 30 -13.63 -17.54 8.04
N PRO A 31 -13.86 -18.62 8.82
CA PRO A 31 -12.82 -19.54 9.22
C PRO A 31 -12.08 -20.14 8.02
N GLY A 32 -10.75 -20.07 8.04
CA GLY A 32 -9.90 -20.57 6.95
C GLY A 32 -9.85 -19.69 5.70
N ALA A 33 -10.59 -18.58 5.63
CA ALA A 33 -10.47 -17.63 4.52
C ALA A 33 -9.30 -16.66 4.70
N MET A 34 -8.99 -16.29 5.95
CA MET A 34 -7.89 -15.40 6.29
C MET A 34 -6.58 -16.18 6.35
N VAL A 35 -5.62 -15.83 5.48
CA VAL A 35 -4.32 -16.49 5.40
C VAL A 35 -3.21 -15.46 5.52
N LEU A 36 -2.33 -15.63 6.51
CA LEU A 36 -1.13 -14.83 6.67
C LEU A 36 0.05 -15.52 5.96
N CYS A 37 0.68 -14.80 5.04
CA CYS A 37 1.89 -15.21 4.35
C CYS A 37 3.07 -14.41 4.89
N LEU A 38 4.01 -15.12 5.54
CA LEU A 38 5.16 -14.52 6.25
C LEU A 38 6.44 -14.47 5.41
N SER A 39 6.48 -15.18 4.28
CA SER A 39 7.68 -15.33 3.46
C SER A 39 7.31 -15.29 1.97
N PRO A 40 8.12 -14.64 1.11
CA PRO A 40 7.89 -14.67 -0.33
C PRO A 40 7.96 -16.09 -0.91
N SER A 41 8.72 -17.00 -0.30
CA SER A 41 8.80 -18.40 -0.76
C SER A 41 7.51 -19.20 -0.60
N TRP A 42 6.52 -18.68 0.12
CA TRP A 42 5.21 -19.30 0.31
C TRP A 42 4.20 -18.88 -0.74
N ALA A 43 4.57 -17.97 -1.63
CA ALA A 43 3.70 -17.45 -2.67
C ALA A 43 4.41 -17.47 -4.02
N SER A 44 3.63 -17.63 -5.09
CA SER A 44 4.09 -17.49 -6.45
C SER A 44 3.13 -16.63 -7.25
N ARG A 45 3.68 -15.91 -8.23
CA ARG A 45 2.90 -15.15 -9.20
C ARG A 45 2.84 -15.94 -10.49
N VAL A 46 1.64 -16.12 -11.02
CA VAL A 46 1.42 -16.71 -12.34
C VAL A 46 0.65 -15.73 -13.22
N PRO A 47 0.85 -15.71 -14.54
CA PRO A 47 0.06 -14.87 -15.43
C PRO A 47 -1.43 -15.13 -15.23
N SER A 48 -2.22 -14.06 -15.14
CA SER A 48 -3.67 -14.19 -14.99
C SER A 48 -4.30 -14.75 -16.26
N GLU A 49 -5.16 -15.76 -16.10
CA GLU A 49 -5.96 -16.31 -17.20
C GLU A 49 -7.09 -15.36 -17.62
N THR A 50 -7.55 -14.51 -16.70
CA THR A 50 -8.73 -13.66 -16.88
C THR A 50 -8.39 -12.22 -17.25
N SER A 51 -7.15 -11.79 -17.01
CA SER A 51 -6.74 -10.39 -17.16
C SER A 51 -5.35 -10.28 -17.79
N PRO A 52 -5.28 -10.03 -19.12
CA PRO A 52 -3.99 -9.90 -19.81
C PRO A 52 -3.11 -8.82 -19.16
N GLY A 53 -1.85 -9.16 -18.89
CA GLY A 53 -0.88 -8.26 -18.24
C GLY A 53 -0.98 -8.20 -16.71
N ALA A 54 -1.98 -8.86 -16.11
CA ALA A 54 -2.10 -9.01 -14.66
C ALA A 54 -1.57 -10.36 -14.17
N TRP A 55 -1.39 -10.47 -12.86
CA TRP A 55 -0.85 -11.64 -12.18
C TRP A 55 -1.84 -12.21 -11.18
N THR A 56 -1.97 -13.52 -11.13
CA THR A 56 -2.65 -14.23 -10.05
C THR A 56 -1.62 -14.61 -8.98
N LEU A 57 -1.93 -14.33 -7.71
CA LEU A 57 -1.10 -14.76 -6.58
C LEU A 57 -1.59 -16.12 -6.06
N LEU A 58 -0.69 -17.10 -6.02
CA LEU A 58 -0.94 -18.44 -5.49
C LEU A 58 -0.14 -18.66 -4.21
N LEU A 59 -0.77 -19.22 -3.19
CA LEU A 59 -0.17 -19.55 -1.91
C LEU A 59 0.08 -21.05 -1.83
N SER A 60 1.33 -21.44 -1.63
CA SER A 60 1.70 -22.83 -1.34
C SER A 60 1.70 -23.10 0.17
N ARG A 61 1.87 -22.06 0.99
CA ARG A 61 1.84 -22.15 2.46
C ARG A 61 1.26 -20.88 3.07
N GLY A 62 0.76 -20.97 4.29
CA GLY A 62 0.31 -19.81 5.05
C GLY A 62 -0.22 -20.18 6.42
N VAL A 63 -0.40 -19.18 7.28
CA VAL A 63 -1.05 -19.37 8.57
C VAL A 63 -2.52 -19.00 8.42
N SER A 64 -3.39 -20.00 8.48
CA SER A 64 -4.84 -19.83 8.40
C SER A 64 -5.40 -19.52 9.78
N PHE A 65 -6.39 -18.62 9.83
CA PHE A 65 -7.05 -18.21 11.08
C PHE A 65 -8.47 -18.75 11.13
N GLY A 66 -8.85 -19.28 12.29
CA GLY A 66 -10.16 -19.85 12.58
C GLY A 66 -10.83 -19.25 13.81
N VAL A 67 -11.98 -19.83 14.17
CA VAL A 67 -12.81 -19.36 15.29
C VAL A 67 -12.06 -19.44 16.61
N GLY A 68 -12.23 -18.44 17.48
CA GLY A 68 -11.65 -18.43 18.82
C GLY A 68 -10.14 -18.13 18.84
N GLY A 69 -9.61 -17.54 17.77
CA GLY A 69 -8.21 -17.16 17.66
C GLY A 69 -7.25 -18.32 17.37
N HIS A 70 -7.78 -19.48 16.98
CA HIS A 70 -6.95 -20.59 16.53
C HIS A 70 -6.26 -20.25 15.21
N SER A 71 -4.97 -20.50 15.14
CA SER A 71 -4.16 -20.30 13.93
C SER A 71 -3.39 -21.57 13.61
N THR A 72 -3.43 -22.00 12.35
CA THR A 72 -2.78 -23.22 11.89
C THR A 72 -1.87 -22.92 10.72
N LEU A 73 -0.63 -23.43 10.76
CA LEU A 73 0.25 -23.41 9.60
C LEU A 73 -0.20 -24.48 8.62
N GLU A 74 -0.59 -24.05 7.42
CA GLU A 74 -1.10 -24.91 6.37
C GLU A 74 -0.15 -24.94 5.17
N THR A 75 -0.14 -26.09 4.49
CA THR A 75 0.47 -26.27 3.17
C THR A 75 -0.67 -26.57 2.21
N PHE A 76 -0.73 -25.85 1.10
CA PHE A 76 -1.81 -25.93 0.12
C PHE A 76 -1.35 -26.73 -1.10
N GLU A 77 -1.95 -27.90 -1.29
CA GLU A 77 -1.74 -28.77 -2.45
C GLU A 77 -3.12 -29.15 -3.03
N PRO A 78 -3.54 -28.56 -4.16
CA PRO A 78 -2.82 -27.58 -4.99
C PRO A 78 -2.69 -26.19 -4.33
N PRO A 79 -1.77 -25.32 -4.81
CA PRO A 79 -1.64 -23.96 -4.31
C PRO A 79 -2.95 -23.19 -4.37
N ARG A 80 -3.26 -22.43 -3.32
CA ARG A 80 -4.52 -21.72 -3.16
C ARG A 80 -4.43 -20.32 -3.76
N ARG A 81 -5.37 -19.95 -4.62
CA ARG A 81 -5.45 -18.59 -5.19
C ARG A 81 -5.85 -17.55 -4.14
N ALA A 82 -5.17 -16.41 -4.13
CA ALA A 82 -5.60 -15.24 -3.38
C ALA A 82 -6.69 -14.46 -4.15
N ASN A 83 -7.77 -14.10 -3.47
CA ASN A 83 -8.90 -13.35 -4.02
C ASN A 83 -8.93 -11.90 -3.55
N TYR A 84 -8.19 -11.60 -2.48
CA TYR A 84 -7.94 -10.26 -1.98
C TYR A 84 -6.56 -10.26 -1.32
N VAL A 85 -5.75 -9.24 -1.57
CA VAL A 85 -4.40 -9.17 -1.00
C VAL A 85 -4.20 -7.86 -0.27
N THR A 86 -3.72 -7.93 0.96
CA THR A 86 -3.32 -6.76 1.74
C THR A 86 -2.02 -7.06 2.47
N GLY A 87 -1.39 -6.05 3.05
CA GLY A 87 -0.14 -6.22 3.77
C GLY A 87 0.30 -4.95 4.46
N THR A 88 1.29 -5.09 5.33
CA THR A 88 1.89 -3.94 6.01
C THR A 88 2.82 -3.20 5.07
N LEU A 89 2.31 -2.15 4.45
CA LEU A 89 3.09 -1.20 3.67
C LEU A 89 3.56 -0.09 4.63
N ALA A 90 4.62 -0.38 5.37
CA ALA A 90 5.11 0.53 6.41
C ALA A 90 5.81 1.78 5.82
N PRO A 91 5.87 2.89 6.57
CA PRO A 91 6.66 4.06 6.20
C PRO A 91 8.13 3.71 6.02
N GLY A 92 8.67 4.03 4.84
CA GLY A 92 10.03 3.66 4.44
C GLY A 92 10.17 2.26 3.83
N ALA A 93 9.07 1.52 3.63
CA ALA A 93 9.09 0.32 2.82
C ALA A 93 9.49 0.69 1.38
N THR A 94 10.59 0.12 0.91
CA THR A 94 11.02 0.28 -0.48
C THR A 94 10.06 -0.48 -1.40
N GLU A 95 9.85 0.03 -2.61
CA GLU A 95 9.19 -0.74 -3.68
C GLU A 95 9.91 -2.06 -4.00
N SER A 96 11.16 -2.22 -3.53
CA SER A 96 11.93 -3.46 -3.57
C SER A 96 11.61 -4.44 -2.44
N GLY A 97 10.70 -4.11 -1.52
CA GLY A 97 10.19 -5.05 -0.54
C GLY A 97 9.31 -6.11 -1.22
N TRP A 98 9.49 -7.37 -0.84
CA TRP A 98 8.77 -8.50 -1.44
C TRP A 98 7.24 -8.37 -1.38
N VAL A 99 6.68 -7.69 -0.37
CA VAL A 99 5.25 -7.38 -0.30
C VAL A 99 4.81 -6.50 -1.47
N GLY A 100 5.59 -5.46 -1.79
CA GLY A 100 5.31 -4.58 -2.92
C GLY A 100 5.41 -5.31 -4.27
N GLU A 101 6.42 -6.18 -4.40
CA GLU A 101 6.60 -6.98 -5.61
C GLU A 101 5.46 -7.99 -5.81
N LEU A 102 5.02 -8.66 -4.75
CA LEU A 102 3.92 -9.62 -4.81
C LEU A 102 2.55 -8.97 -5.03
N THR A 103 2.35 -7.73 -4.58
CA THR A 103 1.07 -7.00 -4.75
C THR A 103 0.95 -6.25 -6.08
N ARG A 104 2.02 -6.19 -6.86
CA ARG A 104 2.05 -5.45 -8.12
C ARG A 104 1.20 -6.15 -9.20
N ASP A 105 0.40 -5.36 -9.89
CA ASP A 105 -0.36 -5.75 -11.08
C ASP A 105 -1.18 -7.05 -10.87
N LEU A 106 -1.75 -7.22 -9.67
CA LEU A 106 -2.58 -8.39 -9.34
C LEU A 106 -3.95 -8.31 -10.01
N ASP A 107 -4.49 -9.47 -10.38
CA ASP A 107 -5.83 -9.64 -10.96
C ASP A 107 -6.96 -9.65 -9.92
N CYS A 108 -6.62 -9.37 -8.66
CA CYS A 108 -7.57 -9.30 -7.56
C CYS A 108 -7.42 -7.97 -6.80
N PRO A 109 -8.46 -7.51 -6.09
CA PRO A 109 -8.39 -6.27 -5.34
C PRO A 109 -7.31 -6.30 -4.26
N THR A 110 -6.66 -5.15 -4.07
CA THR A 110 -5.63 -4.96 -3.04
C THR A 110 -6.04 -3.92 -2.00
N GLY A 111 -5.68 -4.15 -0.73
CA GLY A 111 -6.02 -3.22 0.37
C GLY A 111 -5.20 -1.94 0.40
N GLY A 112 -4.10 -1.90 -0.34
CA GLY A 112 -3.25 -0.73 -0.49
C GLY A 112 -2.19 -0.98 -1.55
N SER A 113 -1.49 0.08 -1.93
CA SER A 113 -0.37 -0.01 -2.86
C SER A 113 0.80 0.82 -2.32
N VAL A 114 2.04 0.37 -2.61
CA VAL A 114 3.24 1.10 -2.20
C VAL A 114 3.22 2.56 -2.69
N PRO A 115 2.84 2.87 -3.95
CA PRO A 115 2.76 4.25 -4.41
C PRO A 115 1.75 5.10 -3.63
N LEU A 116 0.60 4.52 -3.26
CA LEU A 116 -0.41 5.22 -2.48
C LEU A 116 0.06 5.48 -1.05
N ALA A 117 0.65 4.48 -0.39
CA ALA A 117 1.19 4.62 0.97
C ALA A 117 2.24 5.74 1.01
N ARG A 118 3.19 5.74 0.06
CA ARG A 118 4.21 6.80 -0.08
C ARG A 118 3.59 8.19 -0.27
N ARG A 119 2.55 8.32 -1.09
CA ARG A 119 1.86 9.60 -1.29
C ARG A 119 1.15 10.08 -0.03
N LEU A 120 0.50 9.18 0.70
CA LEU A 120 -0.20 9.50 1.95
C LEU A 120 0.75 9.89 3.09
N GLU A 121 1.99 9.39 3.07
CA GLU A 121 3.03 9.77 4.02
C GLU A 121 3.64 11.14 3.74
N ASP A 122 3.67 11.56 2.47
CA ASP A 122 4.10 12.90 2.14
C ASP A 122 2.99 13.90 2.49
N VAL A 123 3.17 14.57 3.63
CA VAL A 123 2.22 15.56 4.15
C VAL A 123 1.97 16.69 3.16
N LEU A 124 3.00 17.12 2.41
CA LEU A 124 2.87 18.20 1.45
C LEU A 124 2.04 17.75 0.25
N VAL A 125 2.36 16.59 -0.34
CA VAL A 125 1.61 16.01 -1.46
C VAL A 125 0.18 15.72 -1.04
N THR A 126 -0.03 15.13 0.13
CA THR A 126 -1.38 14.82 0.65
C THR A 126 -2.21 16.08 0.82
N ARG A 127 -1.67 17.11 1.48
CA ARG A 127 -2.38 18.39 1.65
C ARG A 127 -2.64 19.07 0.32
N TRP A 128 -1.69 19.00 -0.60
CA TRP A 128 -1.85 19.55 -1.94
C TRP A 128 -2.99 18.85 -2.69
N VAL A 129 -3.03 17.51 -2.70
CA VAL A 129 -4.10 16.74 -3.36
C VAL A 129 -5.47 17.05 -2.74
N LEU A 130 -5.55 17.09 -1.40
CA LEU A 130 -6.80 17.41 -0.70
C LEU A 130 -7.30 18.82 -1.07
N ALA A 131 -6.42 19.81 -1.06
CA ALA A 131 -6.79 21.20 -1.32
C ALA A 131 -7.04 21.49 -2.81
N ALA A 132 -6.15 21.05 -3.70
CA ALA A 132 -6.19 21.35 -5.12
C ALA A 132 -7.16 20.46 -5.89
N CYS A 133 -7.19 19.15 -5.61
CA CYS A 133 -7.98 18.19 -6.39
C CYS A 133 -9.35 17.91 -5.77
N ALA A 134 -9.46 17.88 -4.44
CA ALA A 134 -10.71 17.53 -3.75
C ALA A 134 -11.45 18.74 -3.15
N GLY A 135 -10.85 19.93 -3.17
CA GLY A 135 -11.44 21.13 -2.56
C GLY A 135 -11.63 21.02 -1.04
N ILE A 136 -10.92 20.10 -0.40
CA ILE A 136 -11.00 19.85 1.04
C ILE A 136 -10.09 20.86 1.75
N PRO A 137 -10.60 21.63 2.73
CA PRO A 137 -9.78 22.58 3.47
C PRO A 137 -8.65 21.86 4.22
N VAL A 138 -7.45 22.39 4.12
CA VAL A 138 -6.25 21.88 4.81
C VAL A 138 -5.66 22.98 5.71
N PRO A 139 -4.88 22.61 6.75
CA PRO A 139 -4.18 23.60 7.55
C PRO A 139 -3.25 24.48 6.70
N PRO A 140 -3.14 25.80 6.99
CA PRO A 140 -2.18 26.67 6.33
C PRO A 140 -0.77 26.06 6.38
N THR A 141 -0.16 25.88 5.22
CA THR A 141 1.10 25.15 5.06
C THR A 141 2.08 26.00 4.27
N LEU A 142 3.23 26.32 4.87
CA LEU A 142 4.39 26.85 4.16
C LEU A 142 5.44 25.74 4.08
N ALA A 143 5.81 25.33 2.87
CA ALA A 143 6.80 24.29 2.64
C ALA A 143 7.99 24.83 1.84
N PHE A 144 9.20 24.49 2.28
CA PHE A 144 10.44 24.80 1.58
C PHE A 144 10.94 23.52 0.90
N VAL A 145 11.21 23.58 -0.40
CA VAL A 145 11.64 22.44 -1.19
C VAL A 145 12.99 22.74 -1.83
N LEU A 146 13.93 21.80 -1.67
CA LEU A 146 15.24 21.82 -2.34
C LEU A 146 15.18 20.82 -3.50
N GLY A 147 15.58 21.22 -4.70
CA GLY A 147 15.53 20.37 -5.90
C GLY A 147 14.18 20.35 -6.64
N PRO A 148 14.18 19.81 -7.88
CA PRO A 148 12.96 19.57 -8.63
C PRO A 148 12.13 18.43 -7.99
N ARG A 149 10.97 18.76 -7.45
CA ARG A 149 9.95 17.79 -7.01
C ARG A 149 8.95 17.51 -8.13
N GLY A 150 9.14 16.39 -8.83
CA GLY A 150 8.26 15.94 -9.93
C GLY A 150 6.95 15.29 -9.46
N ASP A 151 6.79 15.10 -8.15
CA ASP A 151 5.61 14.54 -7.47
C ASP A 151 4.53 15.58 -7.16
N LEU A 152 4.89 16.87 -7.14
CA LEU A 152 3.97 17.99 -6.97
C LEU A 152 3.55 18.53 -8.34
N PRO A 153 2.27 18.40 -8.74
CA PRO A 153 1.81 18.98 -10.00
C PRO A 153 1.89 20.51 -9.93
N GLY A 154 2.31 21.15 -11.03
CA GLY A 154 2.41 22.62 -11.11
C GLY A 154 1.05 23.33 -11.03
N GLU A 155 -0.03 22.63 -11.36
CA GLU A 155 -1.42 23.10 -11.29
C GLU A 155 -2.35 21.94 -10.90
N PRO A 156 -3.48 22.19 -10.20
CA PRO A 156 -3.97 23.50 -9.76
C PRO A 156 -3.28 24.02 -8.48
N VAL A 157 -3.34 25.35 -8.27
CA VAL A 157 -2.83 25.98 -7.03
C VAL A 157 -3.63 25.46 -5.84
N ALA A 158 -2.96 24.81 -4.88
CA ALA A 158 -3.57 24.31 -3.66
C ALA A 158 -3.88 25.47 -2.68
N PRO A 159 -5.16 25.79 -2.41
CA PRO A 159 -5.50 26.85 -1.47
C PRO A 159 -4.96 26.54 -0.07
N GLY A 160 -4.29 27.50 0.56
CA GLY A 160 -3.69 27.32 1.89
C GLY A 160 -2.35 26.57 1.91
N VAL A 161 -1.82 26.14 0.76
CA VAL A 161 -0.49 25.54 0.65
C VAL A 161 0.43 26.44 -0.18
N ARG A 162 1.48 26.97 0.43
CA ARG A 162 2.52 27.78 -0.23
C ARG A 162 3.82 26.99 -0.28
N VAL A 163 4.31 26.73 -1.49
CA VAL A 163 5.60 26.05 -1.72
C VAL A 163 6.64 27.08 -2.13
N VAL A 164 7.77 27.12 -1.44
CA VAL A 164 8.94 27.94 -1.74
C VAL A 164 10.06 27.02 -2.21
N ARG A 165 10.52 27.19 -3.45
CA ARG A 165 11.65 26.45 -3.99
C ARG A 165 12.93 27.19 -3.61
N LEU A 166 13.82 26.55 -2.87
CA LEU A 166 15.04 27.17 -2.36
C LEU A 166 16.10 27.41 -3.45
N GLU A 167 15.94 26.77 -4.61
CA GLU A 167 16.76 26.97 -5.82
C GLU A 167 16.28 28.15 -6.67
N ASP A 168 15.16 28.77 -6.30
CA ASP A 168 14.66 29.96 -6.96
C ASP A 168 15.47 31.18 -6.46
N PRO A 169 16.23 31.89 -7.32
CA PRO A 169 17.03 33.04 -6.91
C PRO A 169 16.19 34.24 -6.45
N GLN A 170 14.87 34.19 -6.62
CA GLN A 170 13.98 35.27 -6.20
C GLN A 170 13.96 35.45 -4.67
N GLY A 171 14.61 36.53 -4.20
CA GLY A 171 14.67 36.91 -2.79
C GLY A 171 16.00 36.59 -2.08
N GLN A 172 17.01 36.10 -2.80
CA GLN A 172 18.38 35.92 -2.29
C GLN A 172 19.26 37.17 -2.47
N GLU A 173 18.67 38.33 -2.72
CA GLU A 173 19.38 39.60 -2.82
C GLU A 173 19.84 40.07 -1.42
N GLY A 174 21.00 39.59 -0.97
CA GLY A 174 21.67 40.13 0.22
C GLY A 174 22.21 39.14 1.25
N LEU A 175 22.20 37.83 0.98
CA LEU A 175 22.78 36.85 1.91
C LEU A 175 24.23 36.53 1.53
N VAL A 176 25.12 36.87 2.46
CA VAL A 176 26.58 36.66 2.52
C VAL A 176 27.41 37.74 1.81
N GLN A 177 27.83 38.75 2.59
CA GLN A 177 29.13 39.40 2.38
C GLN A 177 30.15 38.56 3.15
N GLU A 178 31.16 38.01 2.46
CA GLU A 178 32.33 37.44 3.12
C GLU A 178 33.12 38.56 3.80
N GLU A 179 33.58 38.29 5.02
CA GLU A 179 34.39 39.18 5.87
C GLU A 179 35.88 39.14 5.46
#